data_AF-A0A2D6X866-F1
#
_entry.id   AF-A0A2D6X866-F1
#
_cell.length_a   1.000
_cell.length_b   1.000
_cell.length_c   1.000
_cell.angle_alpha   90.00
_cell.angle_beta   90.00
_cell.angle_gamma   90.00
#
_symmetry.space_group_name_H-M   'P 1'
#
loop_
_entity.id
_entity.type
_entity.pdbx_description
1 polymer ?
#
loop_
_entity_poly.entity_id
_entity_poly.type
_entity_poly.pdbx_seq_one_letter_code
_entity_poly.pdbx_strand_id
1 'polypeptide(L)'
;MKRILSLNTDPDRDFHNLREFIPPYGSSNIVFDTEEELLEHIIQRNIEVGLIAPDADVYIVDKADFPPEWDYFFDAGEWQNGPAINMPKARTIQMAHIRKARDAGLAKLDVPYLKALEAGDTVEQQRIADLKQGLRDVPQTCDLEQYTTPGALKTAWPEELP
;
A
#
# COMPACT_ATOMS: atom_id res chain seq x y z
N MET A 1 8.34 -13.18 14.66
CA MET A 1 6.86 -13.39 14.71
C MET A 1 6.50 -13.86 13.33
N LYS A 2 5.99 -15.08 13.23
CA LYS A 2 5.72 -15.68 11.93
C LYS A 2 4.49 -15.07 11.28
N ARG A 3 4.54 -15.01 9.96
CA ARG A 3 3.48 -14.64 9.04
C ARG A 3 3.20 -15.83 8.15
N ILE A 4 1.93 -16.05 7.86
CA ILE A 4 1.50 -17.05 6.88
C ILE A 4 1.14 -16.27 5.62
N LEU A 5 1.78 -16.60 4.50
CA LEU A 5 1.50 -16.03 3.19
C LEU A 5 0.86 -17.10 2.32
N SER A 6 -0.17 -16.75 1.56
CA SER A 6 -0.67 -17.58 0.47
C SER A 6 -0.82 -16.74 -0.78
N LEU A 7 -0.77 -17.38 -1.95
CA LEU A 7 -1.18 -16.71 -3.20
C LEU A 7 -2.63 -16.24 -3.06
N ASN A 8 -2.91 -15.05 -3.57
CA ASN A 8 -4.26 -14.57 -3.67
C ASN A 8 -4.93 -15.20 -4.89
N THR A 9 -5.95 -16.01 -4.66
CA THR A 9 -6.71 -16.74 -5.68
C THR A 9 -8.14 -16.23 -5.82
N ASP A 10 -8.51 -15.18 -5.07
CA ASP A 10 -9.83 -14.58 -5.09
C ASP A 10 -9.93 -13.55 -6.23
N PRO A 11 -10.71 -13.83 -7.30
CA PRO A 11 -10.82 -12.95 -8.46
C PRO A 11 -11.52 -11.62 -8.14
N ASP A 12 -12.30 -11.56 -7.05
CA ASP A 12 -12.96 -10.33 -6.61
C ASP A 12 -12.04 -9.46 -5.74
N ARG A 13 -10.87 -9.97 -5.35
CA ARG A 13 -9.86 -9.28 -4.52
C ARG A 13 -8.49 -9.21 -5.18
N ASP A 14 -8.42 -9.03 -6.49
CA ASP A 14 -7.21 -8.95 -7.33
C ASP A 14 -6.18 -7.85 -6.96
N PHE A 15 -6.40 -7.09 -5.88
CA PHE A 15 -5.53 -5.98 -5.48
C PHE A 15 -4.16 -6.44 -4.93
N HIS A 16 -4.07 -7.65 -4.38
CA HIS A 16 -2.82 -8.18 -3.81
C HIS A 16 -2.37 -9.43 -4.57
N ASN A 17 -1.06 -9.64 -4.75
CA ASN A 17 -0.55 -10.94 -5.24
C ASN A 17 -0.46 -11.98 -4.11
N LEU A 18 -0.16 -11.52 -2.89
CA LEU A 18 -0.05 -12.35 -1.71
C LEU A 18 -1.04 -11.90 -0.64
N ARG A 19 -1.55 -12.88 0.11
CA ARG A 19 -2.40 -12.68 1.27
C ARG A 19 -1.63 -13.00 2.53
N GLU A 20 -1.60 -12.08 3.48
CA GLU A 20 -0.91 -12.24 4.77
C GLU A 20 -1.91 -12.53 5.87
N PHE A 21 -1.64 -13.59 6.64
CA PHE A 21 -2.36 -13.94 7.84
C PHE A 21 -1.44 -13.79 9.04
N ILE A 22 -1.94 -13.06 10.04
CA ILE A 22 -1.23 -12.79 11.28
C ILE A 22 -1.75 -13.76 12.35
N PRO A 23 -0.91 -14.65 12.89
CA PRO A 23 -1.33 -15.53 13.96
C PRO A 23 -1.71 -14.74 15.22
N PRO A 24 -2.86 -15.06 15.88
CA PRO A 24 -3.32 -14.40 17.09
C PRO A 24 -2.59 -14.91 18.34
N TYR A 25 -1.28 -14.65 18.42
CA TYR A 25 -0.49 -15.07 19.58
C TYR A 25 -1.03 -14.40 20.87
N GLY A 26 -1.36 -15.22 21.87
CA GLY A 26 -1.81 -14.75 23.18
C GLY A 26 -3.25 -14.20 23.25
N SER A 27 -3.99 -14.15 22.14
CA SER A 27 -5.40 -13.75 22.10
C SER A 27 -6.37 -14.87 21.71
N SER A 28 -5.82 -16.07 21.44
CA SER A 28 -6.59 -17.28 21.18
C SER A 28 -7.16 -17.86 22.48
N ASN A 29 -8.46 -18.17 22.49
CA ASN A 29 -9.10 -18.96 23.55
C ASN A 29 -8.73 -20.47 23.46
N ILE A 30 -8.03 -20.87 22.40
CA ILE A 30 -7.54 -22.22 22.16
C ILE A 30 -6.07 -22.27 22.59
N VAL A 31 -5.74 -23.23 23.45
CA VAL A 31 -4.38 -23.53 23.90
C VAL A 31 -3.77 -24.53 22.94
N PHE A 32 -2.55 -24.25 22.48
CA PHE A 32 -1.74 -25.13 21.65
C PHE A 32 -0.45 -25.46 22.40
N ASP A 33 0.04 -26.68 22.25
CA ASP A 33 1.24 -27.14 22.97
C ASP A 33 2.51 -26.69 22.23
N THR A 34 2.42 -26.47 20.91
CA THR A 34 3.54 -25.97 20.10
C THR A 34 3.13 -24.84 19.14
N GLU A 35 4.12 -24.08 18.64
CA GLU A 35 3.89 -23.08 17.60
C GLU A 35 3.50 -23.72 16.26
N GLU A 36 4.02 -24.91 15.96
CA GLU A 36 3.71 -25.65 14.73
C GLU A 36 2.23 -26.01 14.68
N GLU A 37 1.69 -26.58 15.76
CA GLU A 37 0.27 -26.88 15.90
C GLU A 37 -0.62 -25.64 15.74
N LEU A 38 -0.20 -24.50 16.31
CA LEU A 38 -0.89 -23.23 16.15
C LEU A 38 -0.94 -22.81 14.68
N LEU A 39 0.18 -22.89 13.96
CA LEU A 39 0.27 -22.47 12.56
C LEU A 39 -0.54 -23.38 11.65
N GLU A 40 -0.45 -24.70 11.83
CA GLU A 40 -1.24 -25.69 11.10
C GLU A 40 -2.74 -25.47 11.32
N HIS A 41 -3.16 -25.25 12.58
CA HIS A 41 -4.55 -24.96 12.89
C HIS A 41 -5.04 -23.70 12.17
N ILE A 42 -4.24 -22.64 12.13
CA ILE A 42 -4.60 -21.40 11.43
C ILE A 42 -4.74 -21.63 9.93
N ILE A 43 -3.79 -22.37 9.32
CA ILE A 43 -3.84 -22.72 7.89
C ILE A 43 -5.12 -23.50 7.60
N GLN A 44 -5.35 -24.58 8.34
CA GLN A 44 -6.52 -25.45 8.18
C GLN A 44 -7.82 -24.67 8.34
N ARG A 45 -7.95 -23.85 9.38
CA ARG A 45 -9.13 -23.00 9.60
C ARG A 45 -9.36 -22.05 8.42
N ASN A 46 -8.29 -21.43 7.89
CA ASN A 46 -8.40 -20.51 6.75
C ASN A 46 -8.76 -21.24 5.45
N ILE A 47 -8.39 -22.51 5.29
CA ILE A 47 -8.86 -23.37 4.20
C ILE A 47 -10.36 -23.66 4.36
N GLU A 48 -10.80 -24.04 5.55
CA GLU A 48 -12.21 -24.35 5.85
C GLU A 48 -13.15 -23.17 5.61
N VAL A 49 -12.70 -21.95 5.92
CA VAL A 49 -13.47 -20.72 5.64
C VAL A 49 -13.30 -20.22 4.20
N GLY A 50 -12.55 -20.93 3.35
CA GLY A 50 -12.36 -20.62 1.94
C GLY A 50 -11.48 -19.40 1.65
N LEU A 51 -10.63 -18.99 2.60
CA LEU A 51 -9.71 -17.85 2.43
C LEU A 51 -8.38 -18.25 1.82
N ILE A 52 -8.01 -19.52 1.95
CA ILE A 52 -6.87 -20.18 1.31
C ILE A 52 -7.45 -21.33 0.50
N ALA A 53 -7.04 -21.47 -0.77
CA ALA A 53 -7.47 -22.63 -1.55
C ALA A 53 -6.82 -23.90 -0.98
N PRO A 54 -7.52 -25.05 -0.96
CA PRO A 54 -6.98 -26.28 -0.36
C PRO A 54 -5.64 -26.76 -0.94
N ASP A 55 -5.36 -26.40 -2.19
CA ASP A 55 -4.16 -26.73 -2.96
C ASP A 55 -3.23 -25.52 -3.16
N ALA A 56 -3.49 -24.39 -2.50
CA ALA A 56 -2.64 -23.21 -2.60
C ALA A 56 -1.28 -23.44 -1.92
N ASP A 57 -0.23 -22.87 -2.52
CA ASP A 57 1.06 -22.75 -1.86
C ASP A 57 0.94 -21.83 -0.64
N VAL A 58 1.39 -22.35 0.51
CA VAL A 58 1.44 -21.63 1.78
C VAL A 58 2.88 -21.49 2.23
N TYR A 59 3.28 -20.27 2.56
CA TYR A 59 4.62 -19.92 2.99
C TYR A 59 4.59 -19.39 4.42
N ILE A 60 5.41 -19.97 5.29
CA ILE A 60 5.59 -19.50 6.67
C ILE A 60 6.90 -18.75 6.73
N VAL A 61 6.84 -17.46 7.04
CA VAL A 61 7.99 -16.54 6.99
C VAL A 61 8.06 -15.74 8.28
N ASP A 62 9.26 -15.50 8.80
CA ASP A 62 9.42 -14.59 9.93
C ASP A 62 9.30 -13.13 9.47
N LYS A 63 8.65 -12.29 10.27
CA LYS A 63 8.51 -10.85 9.97
C LYS A 63 9.87 -10.18 9.64
N ALA A 64 10.96 -10.67 10.22
CA ALA A 64 12.30 -10.13 10.00
C ALA A 64 12.84 -10.34 8.58
N ASP A 65 12.31 -11.32 7.84
CA ASP A 65 12.77 -11.66 6.48
C ASP A 65 12.05 -10.83 5.40
N PHE A 66 11.04 -10.03 5.79
CA PHE A 66 10.33 -9.16 4.87
C PHE A 66 11.16 -7.91 4.55
N PRO A 67 11.05 -7.39 3.31
CA PRO A 67 11.57 -6.07 2.99
C PRO A 67 11.05 -5.00 3.96
N PRO A 68 11.86 -4.01 4.37
CA PRO A 68 11.42 -2.97 5.32
C PRO A 68 10.17 -2.20 4.87
N GLU A 69 9.98 -2.04 3.56
CA GLU A 69 8.84 -1.34 2.96
C GLU A 69 7.63 -2.24 2.69
N TRP A 70 7.64 -3.50 3.14
CA TRP A 70 6.56 -4.46 2.92
C TRP A 70 5.20 -3.91 3.31
N ASP A 71 5.08 -3.35 4.52
CA ASP A 71 3.81 -2.80 5.02
C ASP A 71 3.28 -1.66 4.14
N TYR A 72 4.17 -0.92 3.46
CA TYR A 72 3.79 0.20 2.58
C TYR A 72 3.40 -0.27 1.17
N PHE A 73 4.06 -1.31 0.65
CA PHE A 73 3.85 -1.87 -0.67
C PHE A 73 3.23 -3.27 -0.62
N PHE A 74 2.41 -3.56 0.39
CA PHE A 74 1.86 -4.89 0.64
C PHE A 74 1.14 -5.45 -0.59
N ASP A 75 0.38 -4.61 -1.28
CA ASP A 75 -0.39 -4.95 -2.49
C ASP A 75 0.51 -5.29 -3.69
N ALA A 76 1.78 -4.89 -3.65
CA ALA A 76 2.81 -5.27 -4.62
C ALA A 76 3.69 -6.43 -4.12
N GLY A 77 3.49 -6.95 -2.91
CA GLY A 77 4.25 -8.08 -2.39
C GLY A 77 3.99 -9.34 -3.20
N GLU A 78 5.04 -10.02 -3.65
CA GLU A 78 5.00 -11.25 -4.44
C GLU A 78 6.00 -12.28 -3.94
N TRP A 79 5.79 -13.54 -4.28
CA TRP A 79 6.71 -14.61 -3.92
C TRP A 79 7.76 -14.80 -5.02
N GLN A 80 9.02 -14.53 -4.71
CA GLN A 80 10.17 -14.77 -5.59
C GLN A 80 11.31 -15.43 -4.80
N ASN A 81 11.18 -16.73 -4.52
CA ASN A 81 12.08 -17.46 -3.61
C ASN A 81 12.16 -16.83 -2.20
N GLY A 82 11.08 -16.16 -1.79
CA GLY A 82 10.99 -15.33 -0.60
C GLY A 82 10.04 -14.15 -0.81
N PRO A 83 9.68 -13.40 0.24
CA PRO A 83 8.85 -12.20 0.11
C PRO A 83 9.64 -11.10 -0.63
N ALA A 84 9.15 -10.71 -1.80
CA ALA A 84 9.73 -9.65 -2.62
C ALA A 84 8.67 -8.61 -2.99
N ILE A 85 9.10 -7.40 -3.38
CA ILE A 85 8.19 -6.33 -3.84
C ILE A 85 8.26 -6.24 -5.36
N ASN A 86 7.11 -6.39 -6.02
CA ASN A 86 6.96 -6.19 -7.44
C ASN A 86 7.09 -4.68 -7.77
N MET A 87 8.24 -4.27 -8.28
CA MET A 87 8.51 -2.85 -8.57
C MET A 87 7.51 -2.18 -9.53
N PRO A 88 7.10 -2.81 -10.65
CA PRO A 88 6.02 -2.26 -11.50
C PRO A 88 4.71 -1.97 -10.74
N LYS A 89 4.22 -2.91 -9.92
CA LYS A 89 3.03 -2.68 -9.08
C LYS A 89 3.28 -1.62 -8.01
N ALA A 90 4.45 -1.63 -7.37
CA ALA A 90 4.82 -0.65 -6.36
C ALA A 90 4.79 0.79 -6.91
N ARG A 91 5.24 1.01 -8.15
CA ARG A 91 5.16 2.33 -8.82
C ARG A 91 3.71 2.77 -9.02
N THR A 92 2.84 1.84 -9.38
CA THR A 92 1.40 2.12 -9.53
C THR A 92 0.79 2.55 -8.19
N ILE A 93 1.14 1.86 -7.09
CA ILE A 93 0.70 2.20 -5.73
C ILE A 93 1.24 3.57 -5.31
N GLN A 94 2.54 3.83 -5.51
CA GLN A 94 3.16 5.11 -5.18
C GLN A 94 2.49 6.27 -5.93
N MET A 95 2.23 6.10 -7.23
CA MET A 95 1.52 7.08 -8.04
C MET A 95 0.08 7.29 -7.54
N ALA A 96 -0.61 6.24 -7.06
CA ALA A 96 -1.93 6.37 -6.45
C ALA A 96 -1.88 7.21 -5.15
N HIS A 97 -0.86 7.01 -4.31
CA HIS A 97 -0.64 7.85 -3.11
C HIS A 97 -0.39 9.31 -3.46
N ILE A 98 0.46 9.57 -4.46
CA ILE A 98 0.73 10.92 -4.99
C ILE A 98 -0.57 11.59 -5.47
N ARG A 99 -1.38 10.87 -6.26
CA ARG A 99 -2.67 11.39 -6.75
C ARG A 99 -3.64 11.70 -5.60
N LYS A 100 -3.69 10.84 -4.58
CA LYS A 100 -4.51 11.07 -3.38
C LYS A 100 -4.08 12.32 -2.61
N ALA A 101 -2.77 12.52 -2.43
CA ALA A 101 -2.24 13.71 -1.78
C ALA A 101 -2.50 14.98 -2.59
N ARG A 102 -2.34 14.91 -3.92
CA ARG A 102 -2.71 15.98 -4.86
C ARG A 102 -4.17 16.37 -4.72
N ASP A 103 -5.08 15.40 -4.74
CA ASP A 103 -6.52 15.67 -4.68
C ASP A 103 -6.91 16.33 -3.35
N ALA A 104 -6.29 15.90 -2.25
CA ALA A 104 -6.44 16.57 -0.96
C ALA A 104 -5.87 18.01 -0.98
N GLY A 105 -4.73 18.24 -1.64
CA GLY A 105 -4.16 19.57 -1.83
C GLY A 105 -5.07 20.50 -2.63
N LEU A 106 -5.65 20.00 -3.73
CA LEU A 106 -6.60 20.75 -4.56
C LEU A 106 -7.84 21.15 -3.76
N ALA A 107 -8.42 20.21 -3.01
CA ALA A 107 -9.60 20.47 -2.19
C ALA A 107 -9.33 21.53 -1.09
N LYS A 108 -8.12 21.53 -0.50
CA LYS A 108 -7.72 22.55 0.49
C LYS A 108 -7.66 23.96 -0.10
N LEU A 109 -7.34 24.09 -1.39
CA LEU A 109 -7.22 25.38 -2.08
C LEU A 109 -8.56 25.94 -2.59
N ASP A 110 -9.62 25.13 -2.64
CA ASP A 110 -10.94 25.57 -3.13
C ASP A 110 -11.56 26.66 -2.25
N VAL A 111 -11.55 26.50 -0.92
CA VAL A 111 -12.13 27.48 0.00
C VAL A 111 -11.37 28.83 -0.02
N PRO A 112 -10.02 28.86 0.07
CA PRO A 112 -9.26 30.10 -0.10
C PRO A 112 -9.52 30.79 -1.45
N TYR A 113 -9.62 30.02 -2.54
CA TYR A 113 -9.90 30.58 -3.86
C TYR A 113 -11.26 31.27 -3.92
N LEU A 114 -12.32 30.62 -3.39
CA LEU A 114 -13.66 31.20 -3.34
C LEU A 114 -13.70 32.48 -2.50
N LYS A 115 -12.98 32.52 -1.36
CA LYS A 115 -12.88 33.75 -0.54
C LYS A 115 -12.20 34.89 -1.31
N ALA A 116 -11.12 34.60 -2.02
CA ALA A 116 -10.41 35.59 -2.84
C ALA A 116 -11.29 36.09 -3.99
N LEU A 117 -12.10 35.20 -4.58
CA LEU A 117 -13.09 35.54 -5.60
C LEU A 117 -14.16 36.48 -5.06
N GLU A 118 -14.76 36.15 -3.92
CA GLU A 118 -15.79 36.97 -3.26
C GLU A 118 -15.26 38.34 -2.82
N ALA A 119 -14.00 38.41 -2.40
CA ALA A 119 -13.34 39.66 -2.03
C ALA A 119 -12.88 40.50 -3.24
N GLY A 120 -12.94 39.96 -4.46
CA GLY A 120 -12.39 40.61 -5.65
C GLY A 120 -10.85 40.70 -5.64
N ASP A 121 -10.16 39.91 -4.81
CA ASP A 121 -8.71 39.89 -4.70
C ASP A 121 -8.09 39.09 -5.86
N THR A 122 -7.83 39.79 -6.96
CA THR A 122 -7.27 39.18 -8.18
C THR A 122 -5.84 38.67 -8.01
N VAL A 123 -5.06 39.23 -7.08
CA VAL A 123 -3.68 38.80 -6.81
C VAL A 123 -3.70 37.44 -6.12
N GLU A 124 -4.52 37.28 -5.09
CA GLU A 124 -4.64 36.02 -4.36
C GLU A 124 -5.32 34.93 -5.20
N GLN A 125 -6.30 35.30 -6.04
CA GLN A 125 -6.88 34.38 -7.02
C GLN A 125 -5.82 33.80 -7.96
N GLN A 126 -4.94 34.64 -8.53
CA GLN A 126 -3.89 34.18 -9.43
C GLN A 126 -2.89 33.28 -8.70
N ARG A 127 -2.44 33.68 -7.51
CA ARG A 127 -1.51 32.89 -6.69
C ARG A 127 -2.06 31.48 -6.40
N ILE A 128 -3.34 31.38 -6.02
CA ILE A 128 -3.97 30.08 -5.76
C ILE A 128 -4.19 29.29 -7.06
N ALA A 129 -4.53 29.94 -8.16
CA ALA A 129 -4.66 29.29 -9.46
C ALA A 129 -3.33 28.64 -9.90
N ASP A 130 -2.21 29.34 -9.71
CA ASP A 130 -0.86 28.82 -10.00
C ASP A 130 -0.52 27.61 -9.11
N LEU A 131 -0.83 27.67 -7.81
CA LEU A 131 -0.66 26.53 -6.91
C LEU A 131 -1.50 25.31 -7.33
N LYS A 132 -2.76 25.53 -7.70
CA LYS A 132 -3.63 24.45 -8.20
C LYS A 132 -3.11 23.88 -9.52
N GLN A 133 -2.49 24.70 -10.36
CA GLN A 133 -1.86 24.23 -11.59
C GLN A 133 -0.65 23.36 -11.27
N GLY A 134 0.25 23.82 -10.39
CA GLY A 134 1.40 23.03 -9.94
C GLY A 134 0.98 21.64 -9.43
N LEU A 135 -0.06 21.56 -8.58
CA LEU A 135 -0.60 20.29 -8.12
C LEU A 135 -1.12 19.39 -9.26
N ARG A 136 -1.78 19.96 -10.28
CA ARG A 136 -2.31 19.18 -11.42
C ARG A 136 -1.20 18.61 -12.28
N ASP A 137 -0.06 19.28 -12.35
CA ASP A 137 1.07 18.89 -13.19
C ASP A 137 1.92 17.78 -12.53
N VAL A 138 1.84 17.61 -11.20
CA VAL A 138 2.59 16.61 -10.42
C VAL A 138 2.63 15.20 -11.03
N PRO A 139 1.50 14.57 -11.45
CA PRO A 139 1.54 13.21 -12.01
C PRO A 139 2.27 13.11 -13.35
N GLN A 140 2.48 14.22 -14.04
CA GLN A 140 3.20 14.28 -15.32
C GLN A 140 4.70 14.55 -15.12
N THR A 141 5.06 15.25 -14.06
CA THR A 141 6.46 15.60 -13.75
C THR A 141 7.15 14.55 -12.87
N CYS A 142 6.39 13.73 -12.15
CA CYS A 142 6.93 12.69 -11.29
C CYS A 142 7.25 11.41 -12.08
N ASP A 143 8.50 11.26 -12.50
CA ASP A 143 9.02 10.01 -13.05
C ASP A 143 9.42 9.03 -11.93
N LEU A 144 8.66 7.95 -11.82
CA LEU A 144 8.90 6.88 -10.84
C LEU A 144 9.72 5.71 -11.40
N GLU A 145 10.01 5.68 -12.71
CA GLU A 145 10.74 4.58 -13.34
C GLU A 145 12.20 4.52 -12.91
N GLN A 146 12.79 5.69 -12.63
CA GLN A 146 14.17 5.82 -12.15
C GLN A 146 14.45 5.12 -10.80
N TYR A 147 13.42 4.86 -9.99
CA TYR A 147 13.58 4.21 -8.69
C TYR A 147 13.57 2.68 -8.86
N THR A 148 14.69 2.05 -8.53
CA THR A 148 14.90 0.60 -8.67
C THR A 148 14.72 -0.17 -7.36
N THR A 149 14.60 0.53 -6.23
CA THR A 149 14.39 -0.09 -4.91
C THR A 149 13.10 0.42 -4.25
N PRO A 150 12.42 -0.40 -3.45
CA PRO A 150 11.22 0.01 -2.73
C PRO A 150 11.45 1.21 -1.80
N GLY A 151 12.56 1.21 -1.06
CA GLY A 151 12.91 2.31 -0.17
C GLY A 151 13.07 3.65 -0.90
N ALA A 152 13.77 3.66 -2.04
CA ALA A 152 13.92 4.87 -2.85
C ALA A 152 12.59 5.32 -3.46
N LEU A 153 11.76 4.36 -3.91
CA LEU A 153 10.45 4.65 -4.47
C LEU A 153 9.49 5.25 -3.42
N LYS A 154 9.50 4.75 -2.19
CA LYS A 154 8.68 5.28 -1.10
C LYS A 154 9.03 6.72 -0.76
N THR A 155 10.32 7.06 -0.78
CA THR A 155 10.82 8.42 -0.54
C THR A 155 10.60 9.36 -1.72
N ALA A 156 10.27 8.83 -2.91
CA ALA A 156 9.93 9.64 -4.07
C ALA A 156 8.61 10.40 -3.85
N TRP A 157 8.74 11.64 -3.38
CA TRP A 157 7.62 12.53 -3.08
C TRP A 157 7.87 13.91 -3.70
N PRO A 158 6.98 14.39 -4.58
CA PRO A 158 7.06 15.74 -5.15
C PRO A 158 6.99 16.84 -4.09
N GLU A 159 7.80 17.89 -4.23
CA GLU A 159 7.87 19.00 -3.26
C GLU A 159 6.58 19.83 -3.19
N GLU A 160 5.78 19.80 -4.25
CA GLU A 160 4.49 20.49 -4.33
C GLU A 160 3.40 19.84 -3.47
N LEU A 161 3.62 18.58 -3.04
CA LEU A 161 2.70 17.85 -2.19
C LEU A 161 3.02 18.06 -0.70
N PRO A 162 1.98 18.15 0.15
CA PRO A 162 2.15 18.26 1.60
C PRO A 162 2.63 16.96 2.25
#